data_AF-A0A8J4Q176-F1
#
_entry.id   AF-A0A8J4Q176-F1
#
_cell.length_a   1.000
_cell.length_b   1.000
_cell.length_c   1.000
_cell.angle_alpha   90.00
_cell.angle_beta   90.00
_cell.angle_gamma   90.00
#
_symmetry.space_group_name_H-M   'P 1'
#
loop_
_entity.id
_entity.type
_entity.pdbx_description
1 polymer ?
#
loop_
_entity_poly.entity_id
_entity_poly.type
_entity_poly.pdbx_seq_one_letter_code
_entity_poly.pdbx_strand_id
1 'polypeptide(L)'
;MNNIVDDKYFESYFDLNVHELMLKDKPRTLAYKDAIEKNASDFKDKVILDVGSGTGILSMFAAKAGAKKVYAVEGSLMAIYCKQLVEANNLDSIITVIHKRLEDIEQEIPEKVDIIISEWMGFYLFHESMLDSVIYARDKYLKPNGIMFPSRADLFMTPVNLDSFYKKKINFWNDVYGFDFSLLSETAFDIINTAPLTDTLEPSQKILKENNIRQFNFNTITIEELADIVIDDIEFNYNIENPRAIHGFGIWFICYFDGTTTTVELSTSPDDPETHWKQTTILMPQGGIQLQGGEVMKCRLQMTQDIENKRRYELSLDFPDSDDEQDDDQDHEDEDTLETTNSHEYDSTCECLQCSIITQLSSQSSPQ
;
A
#
# COMPACT_ATOMS: atom_id res chain seq x y z
N MET A 1 4.99 25.96 2.18
CA MET A 1 5.24 25.34 0.87
C MET A 1 4.34 24.13 0.60
N ASN A 2 3.58 23.62 1.57
CA ASN A 2 2.69 22.45 1.43
C ASN A 2 1.48 22.60 0.48
N ASN A 3 1.07 23.81 0.10
CA ASN A 3 -0.18 23.95 -0.67
C ASN A 3 -0.11 23.48 -2.13
N ILE A 4 1.02 23.59 -2.84
CA ILE A 4 1.04 23.31 -4.30
C ILE A 4 0.86 21.81 -4.59
N VAL A 5 1.42 20.94 -3.76
CA VAL A 5 1.29 19.48 -3.91
C VAL A 5 -0.15 19.05 -3.63
N ASP A 6 -0.73 19.57 -2.54
CA ASP A 6 -2.14 19.31 -2.22
C ASP A 6 -3.10 19.87 -3.26
N ASP A 7 -2.82 21.07 -3.79
CA ASP A 7 -3.65 21.69 -4.83
C ASP A 7 -3.68 20.80 -6.08
N LYS A 8 -2.53 20.27 -6.52
CA LYS A 8 -2.45 19.33 -7.65
C LYS A 8 -3.19 18.01 -7.37
N TYR A 9 -3.12 17.50 -6.14
CA TYR A 9 -3.87 16.31 -5.74
C TYR A 9 -5.38 16.56 -5.84
N PHE A 10 -5.90 17.64 -5.23
CA PHE A 10 -7.33 17.94 -5.32
C PHE A 10 -7.78 18.29 -6.75
N GLU A 11 -6.91 18.89 -7.57
CA GLU A 11 -7.15 19.12 -9.00
C GLU A 11 -7.29 17.79 -9.77
N SER A 12 -6.46 16.79 -9.51
CA SER A 12 -6.59 15.48 -10.19
C SER A 12 -7.89 14.78 -9.82
N TYR A 13 -8.35 14.92 -8.58
CA TYR A 13 -9.64 14.38 -8.14
C TYR A 13 -10.86 15.19 -8.63
N PHE A 14 -10.69 16.28 -9.39
CA PHE A 14 -11.78 16.88 -10.15
C PHE A 14 -12.01 16.20 -11.51
N ASP A 15 -11.05 15.39 -11.99
CA ASP A 15 -11.19 14.68 -13.26
C ASP A 15 -12.26 13.58 -13.17
N LEU A 16 -13.30 13.70 -14.00
CA LEU A 16 -14.39 12.73 -14.08
C LEU A 16 -13.88 11.32 -14.45
N ASN A 17 -12.80 11.21 -15.22
CA ASN A 17 -12.25 9.90 -15.60
C ASN A 17 -11.74 9.11 -14.39
N VAL A 18 -11.19 9.80 -13.38
CA VAL A 18 -10.74 9.19 -12.12
C VAL A 18 -11.94 8.63 -11.35
N HIS A 19 -13.02 9.42 -11.23
CA HIS A 19 -14.27 8.95 -10.60
C HIS A 19 -14.96 7.84 -11.38
N GLU A 20 -14.93 7.88 -12.71
CA GLU A 20 -15.46 6.82 -13.55
C GLU A 20 -14.70 5.50 -13.36
N LEU A 21 -13.36 5.55 -13.29
CA LEU A 21 -12.51 4.40 -12.97
C LEU A 21 -12.90 3.80 -11.61
N MET A 22 -12.96 4.65 -10.57
CA MET A 22 -13.32 4.23 -9.20
C MET A 22 -14.74 3.64 -9.12
N LEU A 23 -15.72 4.21 -9.83
CA LEU A 23 -17.11 3.72 -9.84
C LEU A 23 -17.29 2.44 -10.67
N LYS A 24 -16.46 2.23 -11.70
CA LYS A 24 -16.44 0.99 -12.50
C LYS A 24 -15.73 -0.16 -11.80
N ASP A 25 -14.85 0.13 -10.84
CA ASP A 25 -14.28 -0.85 -9.92
C ASP A 25 -15.41 -1.41 -9.04
N LYS A 26 -15.94 -2.55 -9.49
CA LYS A 26 -17.05 -3.25 -8.81
C LYS A 26 -16.61 -3.87 -7.50
N PRO A 27 -15.47 -4.60 -7.40
CA PRO A 27 -15.03 -5.13 -6.10
C PRO A 27 -14.93 -4.03 -5.04
N ARG A 28 -14.31 -2.89 -5.37
CA ARG A 28 -14.24 -1.72 -4.48
C ARG A 28 -15.63 -1.24 -4.08
N THR A 29 -16.44 -0.83 -5.05
CA THR A 29 -17.70 -0.13 -4.77
C THR A 29 -18.72 -1.05 -4.09
N LEU A 30 -18.74 -2.32 -4.46
CA LEU A 30 -19.64 -3.31 -3.85
C LEU A 30 -19.19 -3.73 -2.46
N ALA A 31 -17.89 -3.80 -2.16
CA ALA A 31 -17.42 -4.11 -0.80
C ALA A 31 -17.91 -3.05 0.21
N TYR A 32 -17.81 -1.77 -0.12
CA TYR A 32 -18.37 -0.70 0.72
C TYR A 32 -19.90 -0.78 0.82
N LYS A 33 -20.58 -0.96 -0.31
CA LYS A 33 -22.05 -1.12 -0.33
C LYS A 33 -22.48 -2.27 0.57
N ASP A 34 -21.82 -3.42 0.47
CA ASP A 34 -22.11 -4.62 1.25
C ASP A 34 -21.76 -4.41 2.73
N ALA A 35 -20.62 -3.78 3.03
CA ALA A 35 -20.24 -3.44 4.40
C ALA A 35 -21.32 -2.58 5.09
N ILE A 36 -21.86 -1.60 4.37
CA ILE A 36 -22.92 -0.71 4.86
C ILE A 36 -24.27 -1.43 4.95
N GLU A 37 -24.72 -2.07 3.86
CA GLU A 37 -26.06 -2.66 3.78
C GLU A 37 -26.21 -3.92 4.65
N LYS A 38 -25.18 -4.79 4.71
CA LYS A 38 -25.22 -5.99 5.56
C LYS A 38 -25.10 -5.66 7.05
N ASN A 39 -24.54 -4.49 7.38
CA ASN A 39 -24.46 -3.98 8.74
C ASN A 39 -25.39 -2.76 8.95
N ALA A 40 -26.53 -2.69 8.27
CA ALA A 40 -27.43 -1.53 8.34
C ALA A 40 -27.89 -1.19 9.77
N SER A 41 -27.86 -2.15 10.72
CA SER A 41 -28.09 -1.89 12.14
C SER A 41 -27.11 -0.88 12.75
N ASP A 42 -25.88 -0.85 12.24
CA ASP A 42 -24.83 0.06 12.70
C ASP A 42 -25.06 1.47 12.17
N PHE A 43 -25.70 1.62 11.00
CA PHE A 43 -25.97 2.91 10.36
C PHE A 43 -27.30 3.52 10.78
N LYS A 44 -28.28 2.70 11.15
CA LYS A 44 -29.63 3.15 11.46
C LYS A 44 -29.63 4.20 12.59
N ASP A 45 -30.27 5.34 12.31
CA ASP A 45 -30.41 6.47 13.22
C ASP A 45 -29.06 7.07 13.71
N LYS A 46 -27.96 6.80 12.99
CA LYS A 46 -26.60 7.27 13.33
C LYS A 46 -26.14 8.48 12.53
N VAL A 47 -25.14 9.16 13.07
CA VAL A 47 -24.42 10.26 12.41
C VAL A 47 -23.14 9.72 11.79
N ILE A 48 -22.97 9.92 10.49
CA ILE A 48 -21.87 9.37 9.69
C ILE A 48 -21.00 10.50 9.14
N LEU A 49 -19.68 10.30 9.12
CA LEU A 49 -18.73 11.15 8.40
C LEU A 49 -18.15 10.36 7.22
N ASP A 50 -18.32 10.88 6.01
CA ASP A 50 -17.70 10.37 4.78
C ASP A 50 -16.51 11.28 4.41
N VAL A 51 -15.29 10.79 4.64
CA VAL A 51 -14.04 11.55 4.42
C VAL A 51 -13.53 11.29 3.01
N GLY A 52 -13.45 12.35 2.20
CA GLY A 52 -13.12 12.25 0.77
C GLY A 52 -14.27 11.66 -0.03
N SER A 53 -15.47 12.25 0.15
CA SER A 53 -16.71 11.67 -0.37
C SER A 53 -16.78 11.58 -1.89
N GLY A 54 -15.93 12.31 -2.63
CA GLY A 54 -15.87 12.30 -4.09
C GLY A 54 -17.23 12.63 -4.70
N THR A 55 -17.82 11.67 -5.42
CA THR A 55 -19.17 11.78 -6.00
C THR A 55 -20.31 11.61 -4.98
N GLY A 56 -20.00 11.25 -3.73
CA GLY A 56 -20.97 11.00 -2.66
C GLY A 56 -21.56 9.60 -2.65
N ILE A 57 -21.00 8.65 -3.41
CA ILE A 57 -21.58 7.30 -3.53
C ILE A 57 -21.67 6.55 -2.20
N LEU A 58 -20.66 6.66 -1.34
CA LEU A 58 -20.64 6.02 -0.03
C LEU A 58 -21.64 6.69 0.93
N SER A 59 -21.68 8.02 0.94
CA SER A 59 -22.71 8.80 1.62
C SER A 59 -24.13 8.38 1.23
N MET A 60 -24.39 8.13 -0.07
CA MET A 60 -25.70 7.68 -0.54
C MET A 60 -26.03 6.26 -0.08
N PHE A 61 -25.06 5.35 0.01
CA PHE A 61 -25.27 4.04 0.62
C PHE A 61 -25.61 4.15 2.10
N ALA A 62 -24.87 4.96 2.86
CA ALA A 62 -25.11 5.19 4.29
C ALA A 62 -26.51 5.78 4.54
N ALA A 63 -26.93 6.77 3.74
CA ALA A 63 -28.28 7.33 3.83
C ALA A 63 -29.36 6.28 3.54
N LYS A 64 -29.18 5.43 2.53
CA LYS A 64 -30.11 4.32 2.22
C LYS A 64 -30.16 3.26 3.31
N ALA A 65 -29.06 3.03 4.04
CA ALA A 65 -29.01 2.13 5.19
C ALA A 65 -29.68 2.70 6.45
N GLY A 66 -30.22 3.92 6.39
CA GLY A 66 -31.00 4.52 7.47
C GLY A 66 -30.21 5.48 8.37
N ALA A 67 -29.07 6.00 7.91
CA ALA A 67 -28.35 7.05 8.62
C ALA A 67 -29.27 8.24 8.92
N LYS A 68 -29.19 8.75 10.16
CA LYS A 68 -29.89 9.97 10.58
C LYS A 68 -29.30 11.20 9.87
N LYS A 69 -27.98 11.22 9.73
CA LYS A 69 -27.23 12.33 9.15
C LYS A 69 -25.94 11.80 8.53
N VAL A 70 -25.57 12.32 7.37
CA VAL A 70 -24.26 12.09 6.76
C VAL A 70 -23.59 13.43 6.48
N TYR A 71 -22.37 13.62 6.98
CA TYR A 71 -21.50 14.71 6.60
C TYR A 71 -20.55 14.20 5.52
N ALA A 72 -20.74 14.65 4.28
CA ALA A 72 -19.94 14.27 3.13
C ALA A 72 -18.86 15.34 2.89
N VAL A 73 -17.62 15.08 3.30
CA VAL A 73 -16.52 16.03 3.19
C VAL A 73 -15.72 15.75 1.93
N GLU A 74 -15.54 16.76 1.08
CA GLU A 74 -14.78 16.65 -0.17
C GLU A 74 -13.96 17.92 -0.38
N GLY A 75 -12.65 17.76 -0.60
CA GLY A 75 -11.71 18.87 -0.74
C GLY A 75 -11.57 19.40 -2.18
N SER A 76 -11.91 18.59 -3.18
CA SER A 76 -11.89 18.97 -4.59
C SER A 76 -13.18 19.63 -5.05
N LEU A 77 -13.13 20.21 -6.25
CA LEU A 77 -14.30 20.75 -6.94
C LEU A 77 -15.38 19.70 -7.26
N MET A 78 -15.09 18.39 -7.10
CA MET A 78 -16.09 17.33 -7.22
C MET A 78 -17.23 17.49 -6.20
N ALA A 79 -16.99 18.18 -5.08
CA ALA A 79 -18.01 18.51 -4.08
C ALA A 79 -19.24 19.23 -4.68
N ILE A 80 -19.04 20.03 -5.75
CA ILE A 80 -20.12 20.72 -6.47
C ILE A 80 -21.07 19.69 -7.11
N TYR A 81 -20.51 18.68 -7.79
CA TYR A 81 -21.30 17.61 -8.40
C TYR A 81 -21.86 16.65 -7.36
N CYS A 82 -21.11 16.33 -6.30
CA CYS A 82 -21.60 15.55 -5.16
C CYS A 82 -22.91 16.13 -4.62
N LYS A 83 -22.94 17.45 -4.37
CA LYS A 83 -24.15 18.14 -3.93
C LYS A 83 -25.31 18.00 -4.93
N GLN A 84 -25.05 18.22 -6.22
CA GLN A 84 -26.07 18.07 -7.27
C GLN A 84 -26.61 16.64 -7.36
N LEU A 85 -25.74 15.63 -7.22
CA LEU A 85 -26.11 14.22 -7.25
C LEU A 85 -26.96 13.85 -6.02
N VAL A 86 -26.59 14.34 -4.84
CA VAL A 86 -27.38 14.16 -3.60
C VAL A 86 -28.79 14.74 -3.75
N GLU A 87 -28.90 15.97 -4.26
CA GLU A 87 -30.19 16.62 -4.54
C GLU A 87 -31.00 15.87 -5.60
N ALA A 88 -30.37 15.47 -6.72
CA ALA A 88 -31.02 14.72 -7.79
C ALA A 88 -31.55 13.35 -7.33
N ASN A 89 -30.96 12.76 -6.28
CA ASN A 89 -31.40 11.51 -5.68
C ASN A 89 -32.32 11.71 -4.45
N ASN A 90 -32.72 12.95 -4.13
CA ASN A 90 -33.60 13.31 -3.02
C ASN A 90 -33.05 12.88 -1.64
N LEU A 91 -31.74 13.00 -1.44
CA LEU A 91 -31.04 12.61 -0.20
C LEU A 91 -30.49 13.82 0.57
N ASP A 92 -30.73 15.05 0.10
CA ASP A 92 -30.25 16.31 0.65
C ASP A 92 -30.80 16.64 2.05
N SER A 93 -31.92 16.01 2.45
CA SER A 93 -32.43 16.10 3.82
C SER A 93 -31.58 15.32 4.84
N ILE A 94 -30.81 14.31 4.39
CA ILE A 94 -29.98 13.44 5.21
C ILE A 94 -28.49 13.79 5.05
N ILE A 95 -28.04 13.99 3.81
CA ILE A 95 -26.65 14.21 3.45
C ILE A 95 -26.36 15.71 3.35
N THR A 96 -25.34 16.17 4.07
CA THR A 96 -24.79 17.53 3.92
C THR A 96 -23.39 17.46 3.37
N VAL A 97 -23.23 17.99 2.15
CA VAL A 97 -21.94 18.09 1.47
C VAL A 97 -21.18 19.33 1.96
N ILE A 98 -19.93 19.13 2.37
CA ILE A 98 -19.01 20.15 2.87
C ILE A 98 -17.81 20.20 1.92
N HIS A 99 -17.73 21.25 1.12
CA HIS A 99 -16.61 21.48 0.20
C HIS A 99 -15.46 22.17 0.94
N LYS A 100 -14.63 21.38 1.61
CA LYS A 100 -13.43 21.80 2.35
C LYS A 100 -12.48 20.62 2.50
N ARG A 101 -11.19 20.92 2.73
CA ARG A 101 -10.28 19.94 3.34
C ARG A 101 -10.79 19.64 4.74
N LEU A 102 -10.64 18.40 5.18
CA LEU A 102 -11.14 17.95 6.47
C LEU A 102 -10.52 18.76 7.63
N GLU A 103 -9.23 19.08 7.51
CA GLU A 103 -8.45 19.83 8.49
C GLU A 103 -8.90 21.28 8.61
N ASP A 104 -9.53 21.83 7.56
CA ASP A 104 -10.05 23.21 7.49
C ASP A 104 -11.52 23.32 7.97
N ILE A 105 -12.10 22.23 8.47
CA ILE A 105 -13.44 22.23 9.06
C ILE A 105 -13.39 22.78 10.48
N GLU A 106 -14.21 23.80 10.74
CA GLU A 106 -14.28 24.46 12.03
C GLU A 106 -15.59 24.13 12.75
N GLN A 107 -16.74 24.49 12.14
CA GLN A 107 -18.05 24.44 12.80
C GLN A 107 -19.11 23.67 11.99
N GLU A 108 -18.77 23.24 10.77
CA GLU A 108 -19.68 22.56 9.86
C GLU A 108 -20.07 21.16 10.32
N ILE A 109 -19.25 20.55 11.19
CA ILE A 109 -19.54 19.30 11.89
C ILE A 109 -19.63 19.61 13.39
N PRO A 110 -20.81 19.97 13.90
CA PRO A 110 -20.98 20.47 15.27
C PRO A 110 -21.06 19.36 16.34
N GLU A 111 -21.04 18.09 15.92
CA GLU A 111 -21.25 16.93 16.79
C GLU A 111 -20.22 15.81 16.51
N LYS A 112 -20.00 14.94 17.49
CA LYS A 112 -19.23 13.71 17.28
C LYS A 112 -20.03 12.71 16.43
N VAL A 113 -19.36 11.96 15.57
CA VAL A 113 -19.98 10.98 14.67
C VAL A 113 -19.88 9.55 15.21
N ASP A 114 -20.84 8.70 14.86
CA ASP A 114 -20.88 7.31 15.27
C ASP A 114 -20.00 6.42 14.37
N ILE A 115 -19.92 6.77 13.07
CA ILE A 115 -19.16 6.01 12.08
C ILE A 115 -18.40 6.98 11.18
N ILE A 116 -17.13 6.65 10.89
CA ILE A 116 -16.38 7.22 9.77
C ILE A 116 -16.31 6.18 8.67
N ILE A 117 -16.76 6.56 7.47
CA ILE A 117 -16.55 5.82 6.23
C ILE A 117 -15.55 6.61 5.39
N SER A 118 -14.58 5.95 4.79
CA SER A 118 -13.65 6.60 3.87
C SER A 118 -13.03 5.59 2.95
N GLU A 119 -12.85 5.97 1.69
CA GLU A 119 -12.04 5.27 0.71
C GLU A 119 -10.77 6.09 0.52
N TRP A 120 -9.73 5.69 1.25
CA TRP A 120 -8.46 6.41 1.38
C TRP A 120 -7.27 5.61 0.86
N MET A 121 -7.51 4.35 0.46
CA MET A 121 -6.43 3.41 0.19
C MET A 121 -5.71 3.80 -1.10
N GLY A 122 -4.40 3.89 -1.04
CA GLY A 122 -3.55 4.06 -2.21
C GLY A 122 -3.04 2.72 -2.76
N PHE A 123 -2.17 2.81 -3.77
CA PHE A 123 -1.32 1.68 -4.13
C PHE A 123 -0.54 1.19 -2.90
N TYR A 124 -0.28 -0.12 -2.84
CA TYR A 124 0.36 -0.77 -1.69
C TYR A 124 -0.20 -0.33 -0.32
N LEU A 125 -1.51 -0.01 -0.28
CA LEU A 125 -2.29 0.52 0.85
C LEU A 125 -2.08 2.01 1.16
N PHE A 126 -0.85 2.51 1.19
CA PHE A 126 -0.54 3.82 1.80
C PHE A 126 -0.24 4.97 0.82
N HIS A 127 -0.10 4.70 -0.49
CA HIS A 127 0.19 5.77 -1.45
C HIS A 127 -0.82 6.93 -1.36
N GLU A 128 -0.38 8.16 -1.65
CA GLU A 128 -1.14 9.41 -1.56
C GLU A 128 -1.49 9.91 -0.15
N SER A 129 -1.23 9.11 0.89
CA SER A 129 -1.27 9.47 2.33
C SER A 129 -2.59 10.08 2.80
N MET A 130 -3.72 9.65 2.22
CA MET A 130 -5.04 10.12 2.65
C MET A 130 -5.42 9.57 4.05
N LEU A 131 -4.77 8.49 4.50
CA LEU A 131 -5.01 7.92 5.82
C LEU A 131 -4.70 8.92 6.97
N ASP A 132 -3.76 9.85 6.77
CA ASP A 132 -3.47 10.93 7.73
C ASP A 132 -4.72 11.75 8.04
N SER A 133 -5.48 12.14 7.01
CA SER A 133 -6.76 12.85 7.15
C SER A 133 -7.81 11.97 7.83
N VAL A 134 -7.85 10.66 7.54
CA VAL A 134 -8.79 9.74 8.18
C VAL A 134 -8.49 9.56 9.67
N ILE A 135 -7.20 9.50 10.05
CA ILE A 135 -6.77 9.49 11.46
C ILE A 135 -7.14 10.81 12.15
N TYR A 136 -6.92 11.95 11.48
CA TYR A 136 -7.37 13.25 11.99
C TYR A 136 -8.90 13.25 12.23
N ALA A 137 -9.69 12.70 11.31
CA ALA A 137 -11.13 12.57 11.49
C ALA A 137 -11.48 11.66 12.68
N ARG A 138 -10.81 10.53 12.81
CA ARG A 138 -11.01 9.59 13.93
C ARG A 138 -10.80 10.30 15.26
N ASP A 139 -9.65 10.94 15.43
CA ASP A 139 -9.27 11.53 16.72
C ASP A 139 -10.14 12.76 17.06
N LYS A 140 -10.48 13.57 16.05
CA LYS A 140 -11.26 14.80 16.24
C LYS A 140 -12.77 14.58 16.28
N TYR A 141 -13.35 13.72 15.44
CA TYR A 141 -14.79 13.63 15.24
C TYR A 141 -15.43 12.32 15.69
N LEU A 142 -14.71 11.21 15.79
CA LEU A 142 -15.33 9.94 16.18
C LEU A 142 -15.70 9.92 17.67
N LYS A 143 -16.85 9.32 18.00
CA LYS A 143 -17.25 9.00 19.37
C LYS A 143 -16.35 7.88 19.95
N PRO A 144 -16.22 7.78 21.28
CA PRO A 144 -15.68 6.56 21.89
C PRO A 144 -16.47 5.33 21.43
N ASN A 145 -15.77 4.27 21.02
CA ASN A 145 -16.34 3.05 20.43
C ASN A 145 -17.12 3.29 19.12
N GLY A 146 -16.86 4.40 18.41
CA GLY A 146 -17.35 4.58 17.05
C GLY A 146 -16.69 3.60 16.08
N ILE A 147 -17.29 3.41 14.91
CA ILE A 147 -16.83 2.45 13.91
C ILE A 147 -16.04 3.15 12.81
N MET A 148 -14.90 2.58 12.45
CA MET A 148 -14.12 2.96 11.27
C MET A 148 -14.37 1.94 10.16
N PHE A 149 -14.80 2.39 8.98
CA PHE A 149 -14.95 1.55 7.78
C PHE A 149 -14.05 2.07 6.63
N PRO A 150 -13.03 1.29 6.21
CA PRO A 150 -12.59 0.00 6.76
C PRO A 150 -11.99 0.12 8.18
N SER A 151 -11.98 -0.99 8.91
CA SER A 151 -11.56 -1.06 10.33
C SER A 151 -10.11 -1.49 10.50
N ARG A 152 -9.63 -2.37 9.63
CA ARG A 152 -8.25 -2.88 9.58
C ARG A 152 -7.89 -3.33 8.16
N ALA A 153 -6.61 -3.51 7.90
CA ALA A 153 -6.14 -4.13 6.66
C ALA A 153 -4.96 -5.07 6.92
N ASP A 154 -4.87 -6.10 6.10
CA ASP A 154 -3.72 -7.00 6.03
C ASP A 154 -2.92 -6.68 4.77
N LEU A 155 -1.60 -6.52 4.92
CA LEU A 155 -0.65 -6.36 3.83
C LEU A 155 0.01 -7.71 3.54
N PHE A 156 0.04 -8.09 2.27
CA PHE A 156 0.59 -9.34 1.80
C PHE A 156 1.80 -9.08 0.90
N MET A 157 2.76 -10.00 0.95
CA MET A 157 3.90 -9.98 0.04
C MET A 157 4.30 -11.40 -0.37
N THR A 158 4.80 -11.55 -1.60
CA THR A 158 5.40 -12.80 -2.08
C THR A 158 6.43 -12.55 -3.18
N PRO A 159 7.48 -13.37 -3.33
CA PRO A 159 8.37 -13.30 -4.48
C PRO A 159 7.62 -13.64 -5.77
N VAL A 160 7.86 -12.85 -6.83
CA VAL A 160 7.20 -12.98 -8.12
C VAL A 160 8.17 -13.22 -9.26
N ASN A 161 7.74 -14.02 -10.24
CA ASN A 161 8.43 -14.24 -11.50
C ASN A 161 7.76 -13.40 -12.59
N LEU A 162 8.54 -12.51 -13.22
CA LEU A 162 8.08 -11.56 -14.21
C LEU A 162 8.70 -11.82 -15.61
N ASP A 163 9.03 -13.06 -15.94
CA ASP A 163 9.68 -13.44 -17.21
C ASP A 163 8.94 -12.85 -18.43
N SER A 164 7.60 -12.90 -18.42
CA SER A 164 6.77 -12.40 -19.52
C SER A 164 6.84 -10.88 -19.67
N PHE A 165 6.98 -10.15 -18.56
CA PHE A 165 7.14 -8.70 -18.53
C PHE A 165 8.54 -8.31 -19.01
N TYR A 166 9.59 -8.92 -18.47
CA TYR A 166 10.97 -8.69 -18.89
C TYR A 166 11.17 -9.01 -20.37
N LYS A 167 10.55 -10.10 -20.87
CA LYS A 167 10.58 -10.42 -22.30
C LYS A 167 10.00 -9.31 -23.17
N LYS A 168 8.91 -8.67 -22.73
CA LYS A 168 8.21 -7.61 -23.49
C LYS A 168 8.88 -6.24 -23.37
N LYS A 169 9.50 -5.93 -22.22
CA LYS A 169 9.99 -4.59 -21.90
C LYS A 169 11.50 -4.44 -22.04
N ILE A 170 12.25 -5.51 -21.74
CA ILE A 170 13.71 -5.53 -21.74
C ILE A 170 14.20 -6.34 -22.95
N ASN A 171 13.84 -7.62 -23.05
CA ASN A 171 14.37 -8.49 -24.11
C ASN A 171 13.82 -8.16 -25.50
N PHE A 172 12.78 -7.32 -25.58
CA PHE A 172 12.30 -6.75 -26.85
C PHE A 172 13.41 -6.02 -27.61
N TRP A 173 14.31 -5.34 -26.90
CA TRP A 173 15.39 -4.57 -27.51
C TRP A 173 16.49 -5.44 -28.13
N ASN A 174 16.57 -6.72 -27.79
CA ASN A 174 17.59 -7.61 -28.35
C ASN A 174 17.36 -7.91 -29.85
N ASP A 175 16.12 -7.83 -30.32
CA ASP A 175 15.77 -8.03 -31.73
C ASP A 175 14.53 -7.22 -32.10
N VAL A 176 14.76 -6.02 -32.64
CA VAL A 176 13.72 -5.13 -33.13
C VAL A 176 13.62 -5.29 -34.65
N TYR A 177 12.81 -6.25 -35.09
CA TYR A 177 12.57 -6.57 -36.51
C TYR A 177 13.82 -7.00 -37.30
N GLY A 178 14.72 -7.76 -36.69
CA GLY A 178 15.99 -8.22 -37.26
C GLY A 178 17.18 -7.29 -36.97
N PHE A 179 16.97 -6.21 -36.21
CA PHE A 179 18.01 -5.28 -35.81
C PHE A 179 18.32 -5.40 -34.31
N ASP A 180 19.60 -5.48 -33.97
CA ASP A 180 20.08 -5.51 -32.58
C ASP A 180 20.02 -4.10 -31.97
N PHE A 181 19.09 -3.89 -31.03
CA PHE A 181 18.92 -2.67 -30.25
C PHE A 181 19.33 -2.89 -28.78
N SER A 182 20.07 -3.96 -28.46
CA SER A 182 20.39 -4.36 -27.08
C SER A 182 21.14 -3.30 -26.27
N LEU A 183 21.78 -2.32 -26.94
CA LEU A 183 22.34 -1.12 -26.32
C LEU A 183 21.31 -0.33 -25.47
N LEU A 184 20.01 -0.45 -25.78
CA LEU A 184 18.93 0.22 -25.05
C LEU A 184 18.37 -0.62 -23.89
N SER A 185 18.77 -1.90 -23.75
CA SER A 185 18.21 -2.80 -22.73
C SER A 185 18.52 -2.33 -21.31
N GLU A 186 19.75 -1.86 -21.06
CA GLU A 186 20.17 -1.33 -19.75
C GLU A 186 19.40 -0.05 -19.42
N THR A 187 19.33 0.91 -20.35
CA THR A 187 18.53 2.13 -20.16
C THR A 187 17.04 1.82 -19.95
N ALA A 188 16.49 0.84 -20.66
CA ALA A 188 15.11 0.41 -20.45
C ALA A 188 14.91 -0.21 -19.06
N PHE A 189 15.90 -0.96 -18.57
CA PHE A 189 15.92 -1.53 -17.23
C PHE A 189 15.98 -0.45 -16.16
N ASP A 190 16.86 0.55 -16.30
CA ASP A 190 16.96 1.66 -15.35
C ASP A 190 15.64 2.43 -15.25
N ILE A 191 15.01 2.72 -16.39
CA ILE A 191 13.72 3.43 -16.45
C ILE A 191 12.64 2.68 -15.66
N ILE A 192 12.53 1.35 -15.82
CA ILE A 192 11.50 0.57 -15.11
C ILE A 192 11.79 0.41 -13.61
N ASN A 193 13.06 0.50 -13.19
CA ASN A 193 13.45 0.40 -11.77
C ASN A 193 13.42 1.74 -11.03
N THR A 194 13.09 2.86 -11.68
CA THR A 194 12.96 4.16 -11.01
C THR A 194 11.79 4.26 -10.03
N ALA A 195 10.82 3.36 -10.13
CA ALA A 195 9.67 3.30 -9.23
C ALA A 195 9.12 1.86 -9.15
N PRO A 196 8.39 1.52 -8.08
CA PRO A 196 7.68 0.25 -8.01
C PRO A 196 6.71 0.08 -9.20
N LEU A 197 6.59 -1.14 -9.70
CA LEU A 197 5.69 -1.46 -10.80
C LEU A 197 4.28 -1.66 -10.27
N THR A 198 3.34 -0.80 -10.68
CA THR A 198 1.90 -1.01 -10.45
C THR A 198 1.27 -1.67 -11.68
N ASP A 199 1.07 -2.98 -11.61
CA ASP A 199 0.38 -3.72 -12.67
C ASP A 199 -0.34 -4.96 -12.12
N THR A 200 -1.18 -5.57 -12.96
CA THR A 200 -1.95 -6.75 -12.60
C THR A 200 -1.02 -7.96 -12.61
N LEU A 201 -0.89 -8.61 -11.45
CA LEU A 201 -0.18 -9.85 -11.29
C LEU A 201 -1.13 -11.02 -11.53
N GLU A 202 -0.74 -11.92 -12.42
CA GLU A 202 -1.42 -13.19 -12.61
C GLU A 202 -1.07 -14.15 -11.45
N PRO A 203 -2.00 -15.00 -10.98
CA PRO A 203 -1.70 -16.00 -9.95
C PRO A 203 -0.47 -16.86 -10.25
N SER A 204 -0.23 -17.17 -11.53
CA SER A 204 0.92 -17.98 -11.98
C SER A 204 2.29 -17.27 -11.85
N GLN A 205 2.29 -15.96 -11.60
CA GLN A 205 3.50 -15.18 -11.38
C GLN A 205 3.96 -15.24 -9.92
N LYS A 206 3.09 -15.60 -8.97
CA LYS A 206 3.50 -15.90 -7.60
C LYS A 206 4.40 -17.14 -7.61
N ILE A 207 5.56 -17.04 -6.96
CA ILE A 207 6.48 -18.18 -6.85
C ILE A 207 6.15 -19.00 -5.61
N LEU A 208 5.80 -18.33 -4.52
CA LEU A 208 5.40 -18.94 -3.26
C LEU A 208 3.94 -18.61 -2.93
N LYS A 209 3.42 -19.30 -1.91
CA LYS A 209 2.19 -18.84 -1.26
C LYS A 209 2.45 -17.48 -0.63
N GLU A 210 1.45 -16.62 -0.68
CA GLU A 210 1.48 -15.32 -0.02
C GLU A 210 1.54 -15.42 1.50
N ASN A 211 2.27 -14.49 2.10
CA ASN A 211 2.33 -14.28 3.54
C ASN A 211 1.64 -12.96 3.87
N ASN A 212 0.79 -12.95 4.90
CA ASN A 212 0.41 -11.69 5.56
C ASN A 212 1.64 -11.21 6.34
N ILE A 213 2.21 -10.09 5.92
CA ILE A 213 3.43 -9.55 6.51
C ILE A 213 3.12 -8.54 7.62
N ARG A 214 1.94 -7.91 7.60
CA ARG A 214 1.53 -6.96 8.64
C ARG A 214 0.02 -6.72 8.60
N GLN A 215 -0.60 -6.72 9.78
CA GLN A 215 -1.94 -6.20 9.99
C GLN A 215 -1.88 -4.78 10.56
N PHE A 216 -2.71 -3.88 10.03
CA PHE A 216 -2.87 -2.51 10.48
C PHE A 216 -4.27 -2.32 11.07
N ASN A 217 -4.35 -1.80 12.30
CA ASN A 217 -5.62 -1.48 12.95
C ASN A 217 -5.89 0.03 12.90
N PHE A 218 -6.87 0.44 12.10
CA PHE A 218 -7.16 1.85 11.88
C PHE A 218 -7.83 2.54 13.07
N ASN A 219 -8.27 1.79 14.07
CA ASN A 219 -8.79 2.35 15.32
C ASN A 219 -7.67 2.88 16.24
N THR A 220 -6.44 2.41 16.07
CA THR A 220 -5.33 2.72 17.00
C THR A 220 -4.08 3.27 16.34
N ILE A 221 -3.87 3.02 15.04
CA ILE A 221 -2.68 3.48 14.32
C ILE A 221 -2.51 5.00 14.42
N THR A 222 -1.27 5.44 14.55
CA THR A 222 -0.90 6.85 14.69
C THR A 222 -0.23 7.39 13.42
N ILE A 223 -0.18 8.72 13.28
CA ILE A 223 0.52 9.36 12.14
C ILE A 223 2.03 9.09 12.26
N GLU A 224 2.55 9.02 13.47
CA GLU A 224 3.95 8.69 13.74
C GLU A 224 4.31 7.28 13.23
N GLU A 225 3.44 6.29 13.46
CA GLU A 225 3.61 4.95 12.91
C GLU A 225 3.51 4.92 11.38
N LEU A 226 2.71 5.78 10.76
CA LEU A 226 2.58 5.86 9.30
C LEU A 226 3.74 6.60 8.62
N ALA A 227 4.48 7.42 9.36
CA ALA A 227 5.61 8.17 8.83
C ALA A 227 6.80 7.26 8.50
N ASP A 228 6.96 6.16 9.25
CA ASP A 228 8.02 5.18 9.05
C ASP A 228 7.54 3.78 9.45
N ILE A 229 7.05 3.03 8.46
CA ILE A 229 6.53 1.67 8.69
C ILE A 229 7.65 0.69 8.42
N VAL A 230 8.11 0.00 9.47
CA VAL A 230 9.10 -1.06 9.39
C VAL A 230 8.45 -2.42 9.65
N ILE A 231 8.69 -3.38 8.75
CA ILE A 231 8.26 -4.76 8.86
C ILE A 231 9.49 -5.65 8.70
N ASP A 232 10.01 -6.11 9.83
CA ASP A 232 11.18 -6.99 9.91
C ASP A 232 10.77 -8.48 9.83
N ASP A 233 11.78 -9.36 9.73
CA ASP A 233 11.65 -10.81 9.80
C ASP A 233 10.59 -11.41 8.85
N ILE A 234 10.47 -10.85 7.64
CA ILE A 234 9.59 -11.41 6.63
C ILE A 234 10.29 -12.63 6.02
N GLU A 235 9.82 -13.81 6.38
CA GLU A 235 10.41 -15.08 5.95
C GLU A 235 9.66 -15.71 4.76
N PHE A 236 10.42 -16.07 3.73
CA PHE A 236 9.95 -16.85 2.60
C PHE A 236 10.67 -18.20 2.55
N ASN A 237 9.90 -19.27 2.79
CA ASN A 237 10.38 -20.64 2.67
C ASN A 237 10.40 -21.06 1.20
N TYR A 238 11.54 -20.92 0.55
CA TYR A 238 11.73 -21.21 -0.88
C TYR A 238 11.96 -22.71 -1.14
N ASN A 239 11.01 -23.55 -0.74
CA ASN A 239 11.08 -25.00 -0.96
C ASN A 239 10.23 -25.40 -2.17
N ILE A 240 10.74 -25.14 -3.38
CA ILE A 240 10.04 -25.46 -4.65
C ILE A 240 10.84 -26.45 -5.50
N GLU A 241 10.15 -27.44 -6.08
CA GLU A 241 10.77 -28.49 -6.90
C GLU A 241 11.33 -27.96 -8.23
N ASN A 242 10.74 -26.88 -8.76
CA ASN A 242 11.14 -26.26 -10.02
C ASN A 242 11.49 -24.80 -9.78
N PRO A 243 12.76 -24.49 -9.44
CA PRO A 243 13.18 -23.14 -9.16
C PRO A 243 12.95 -22.18 -10.33
N ARG A 244 12.39 -21.01 -10.04
CA ARG A 244 12.16 -19.93 -11.01
C ARG A 244 12.94 -18.69 -10.61
N ALA A 245 13.21 -17.81 -11.56
CA ALA A 245 13.83 -16.53 -11.25
C ALA A 245 12.84 -15.63 -10.49
N ILE A 246 13.27 -15.09 -9.36
CA ILE A 246 12.58 -14.05 -8.58
C ILE A 246 12.99 -12.71 -9.17
N HIS A 247 12.04 -11.99 -9.77
CA HIS A 247 12.29 -10.70 -10.40
C HIS A 247 11.93 -9.51 -9.48
N GLY A 248 11.24 -9.79 -8.38
CA GLY A 248 10.75 -8.80 -7.44
C GLY A 248 9.80 -9.40 -6.42
N PHE A 249 9.20 -8.54 -5.62
CA PHE A 249 8.26 -8.90 -4.56
C PHE A 249 6.94 -8.15 -4.80
N GLY A 250 5.89 -8.92 -5.04
CA GLY A 250 4.54 -8.41 -5.24
C GLY A 250 3.89 -8.12 -3.90
N ILE A 251 3.25 -6.96 -3.78
CA ILE A 251 2.59 -6.42 -2.59
C ILE A 251 1.14 -6.09 -2.95
N TRP A 252 0.23 -6.50 -2.07
CA TRP A 252 -1.19 -6.16 -2.15
C TRP A 252 -1.81 -6.16 -0.75
N PHE A 253 -3.06 -5.73 -0.64
CA PHE A 253 -3.75 -5.60 0.64
C PHE A 253 -5.17 -6.18 0.61
N ILE A 254 -5.66 -6.54 1.78
CA ILE A 254 -7.07 -6.85 2.02
C ILE A 254 -7.56 -5.92 3.12
N CYS A 255 -8.62 -5.16 2.85
CA CYS A 255 -9.29 -4.33 3.84
C CYS A 255 -10.49 -5.07 4.43
N TYR A 256 -10.68 -4.92 5.74
CA TYR A 256 -11.78 -5.54 6.49
C TYR A 256 -12.69 -4.47 7.07
N PHE A 257 -13.99 -4.66 6.89
CA PHE A 257 -15.05 -3.82 7.43
C PHE A 257 -15.74 -4.58 8.56
N ASP A 258 -15.24 -4.43 9.79
CA ASP A 258 -15.73 -5.18 10.95
C ASP A 258 -17.00 -4.53 11.49
N GLY A 259 -18.16 -4.94 10.98
CA GLY A 259 -19.48 -4.50 11.45
C GLY A 259 -20.07 -5.44 12.49
N THR A 260 -21.13 -5.00 13.17
CA THR A 260 -21.80 -5.77 14.23
C THR A 260 -22.38 -7.09 13.73
N THR A 261 -22.89 -7.12 12.49
CA THR A 261 -23.54 -8.31 11.92
C THR A 261 -22.53 -9.19 11.19
N THR A 262 -21.62 -8.59 10.43
CA THR A 262 -20.65 -9.34 9.61
C THR A 262 -19.44 -8.49 9.26
N THR A 263 -18.28 -9.16 9.15
CA THR A 263 -17.09 -8.60 8.51
C THR A 263 -17.20 -8.76 7.00
N VAL A 264 -17.05 -7.67 6.26
CA VAL A 264 -16.92 -7.68 4.79
C VAL A 264 -15.44 -7.47 4.43
N GLU A 265 -15.01 -8.04 3.31
CA GLU A 265 -13.63 -7.97 2.83
C GLU A 265 -13.57 -7.29 1.46
N LEU A 266 -12.55 -6.46 1.27
CA LEU A 266 -12.12 -5.92 -0.03
C LEU A 266 -10.70 -6.39 -0.28
N SER A 267 -10.54 -7.35 -1.17
CA SER A 267 -9.24 -7.91 -1.53
C SER A 267 -8.71 -7.28 -2.82
N THR A 268 -7.40 -7.03 -2.83
CA THR A 268 -6.62 -6.69 -4.03
C THR A 268 -5.65 -7.81 -4.41
N SER A 269 -5.89 -9.03 -3.91
CA SER A 269 -5.08 -10.21 -4.24
C SER A 269 -5.09 -10.51 -5.74
N PRO A 270 -3.99 -11.01 -6.32
CA PRO A 270 -3.97 -11.51 -7.70
C PRO A 270 -4.91 -12.70 -7.93
N ASP A 271 -5.36 -13.40 -6.88
CA ASP A 271 -6.33 -14.50 -7.00
C ASP A 271 -7.79 -14.05 -7.01
N ASP A 272 -8.04 -12.78 -6.70
CA ASP A 272 -9.37 -12.19 -6.60
C ASP A 272 -9.70 -11.32 -7.82
N PRO A 273 -10.97 -10.93 -8.03
CA PRO A 273 -11.34 -10.04 -9.13
C PRO A 273 -10.53 -8.73 -9.11
N GLU A 274 -10.04 -8.33 -10.29
CA GLU A 274 -9.19 -7.15 -10.47
C GLU A 274 -9.85 -5.87 -9.93
N THR A 275 -9.04 -5.08 -9.23
CA THR A 275 -9.36 -3.74 -8.75
C THR A 275 -8.47 -2.71 -9.45
N HIS A 276 -8.83 -1.43 -9.41
CA HIS A 276 -8.04 -0.37 -10.04
C HIS A 276 -6.66 -0.16 -9.37
N TRP A 277 -6.49 -0.59 -8.12
CA TRP A 277 -5.19 -0.57 -7.44
C TRP A 277 -4.20 -1.58 -8.01
N LYS A 278 -4.71 -2.67 -8.59
CA LYS A 278 -3.90 -3.82 -9.03
C LYS A 278 -2.98 -4.30 -7.89
N GLN A 279 -1.73 -4.62 -8.20
CA GLN A 279 -0.70 -4.94 -7.22
C GLN A 279 0.56 -4.09 -7.49
N THR A 280 1.39 -3.93 -6.46
CA THR A 280 2.65 -3.20 -6.53
C THR A 280 3.80 -4.19 -6.47
N THR A 281 4.77 -4.13 -7.38
CA THR A 281 5.97 -4.95 -7.33
C THR A 281 7.21 -4.10 -7.11
N ILE A 282 7.97 -4.40 -6.06
CA ILE A 282 9.34 -3.90 -5.88
C ILE A 282 10.24 -4.79 -6.74
N LEU A 283 10.87 -4.22 -7.77
CA LEU A 283 11.75 -4.95 -8.68
C LEU A 283 13.14 -5.12 -8.07
N MET A 284 13.79 -6.23 -8.40
CA MET A 284 15.18 -6.47 -8.01
C MET A 284 16.15 -5.65 -8.89
N PRO A 285 17.20 -5.03 -8.33
CA PRO A 285 18.11 -4.12 -9.05
C PRO A 285 18.98 -4.76 -10.14
N GLN A 286 18.90 -6.08 -10.36
CA GLN A 286 19.68 -6.80 -11.39
C GLN A 286 18.83 -7.67 -12.33
N GLY A 287 17.51 -7.45 -12.36
CA GLY A 287 16.63 -8.18 -13.28
C GLY A 287 16.25 -9.57 -12.80
N GLY A 288 16.71 -9.97 -11.61
CA GLY A 288 16.22 -11.12 -10.86
C GLY A 288 17.32 -11.99 -10.29
N ILE A 289 16.94 -12.84 -9.35
CA ILE A 289 17.81 -13.83 -8.72
C ILE A 289 17.22 -15.23 -8.91
N GLN A 290 18.06 -16.26 -8.98
CA GLN A 290 17.61 -17.64 -9.03
C GLN A 290 18.16 -18.39 -7.83
N LEU A 291 17.24 -18.94 -7.03
CA LEU A 291 17.53 -19.71 -5.83
C LEU A 291 17.53 -21.21 -6.15
N GLN A 292 18.31 -22.02 -5.42
CA GLN A 292 18.44 -23.46 -5.73
C GLN A 292 17.34 -24.33 -5.11
N GLY A 293 16.49 -23.76 -4.24
CA GLY A 293 15.40 -24.49 -3.58
C GLY A 293 15.82 -25.10 -2.25
N GLY A 294 14.93 -25.08 -1.25
CA GLY A 294 15.20 -25.52 0.13
C GLY A 294 15.79 -24.43 1.04
N GLU A 295 15.81 -23.18 0.56
CA GLU A 295 16.38 -22.02 1.25
C GLU A 295 15.30 -21.21 1.97
N VAL A 296 15.67 -20.54 3.06
CA VAL A 296 14.83 -19.54 3.72
C VAL A 296 15.40 -18.17 3.38
N MET A 297 14.55 -17.31 2.84
CA MET A 297 14.90 -15.92 2.54
C MET A 297 14.24 -15.02 3.59
N LYS A 298 15.04 -14.31 4.36
CA LYS A 298 14.57 -13.22 5.22
C LYS A 298 14.65 -11.90 4.47
N CYS A 299 13.66 -11.05 4.66
CA CYS A 299 13.70 -9.68 4.18
C CYS A 299 13.04 -8.73 5.18
N ARG A 300 13.39 -7.45 5.05
CA ARG A 300 12.83 -6.33 5.78
C ARG A 300 12.21 -5.38 4.78
N LEU A 301 10.94 -5.03 4.98
CA LEU A 301 10.25 -4.00 4.20
C LEU A 301 10.14 -2.74 5.05
N GLN A 302 10.65 -1.62 4.52
CA GLN A 302 10.47 -0.30 5.11
C GLN A 302 9.71 0.61 4.13
N MET A 303 8.71 1.32 4.63
CA MET A 303 7.94 2.32 3.90
C MET A 303 8.03 3.65 4.64
N THR A 304 8.82 4.57 4.11
CA THR A 304 9.11 5.87 4.74
C THR A 304 8.35 6.97 4.02
N GLN A 305 7.54 7.73 4.74
CA GLN A 305 6.81 8.88 4.18
C GLN A 305 7.79 10.02 3.87
N ASP A 306 7.71 10.56 2.66
CA ASP A 306 8.60 11.63 2.21
C ASP A 306 8.31 12.94 2.99
N ILE A 307 9.37 13.58 3.50
CA ILE A 307 9.29 14.76 4.35
C ILE A 307 8.88 16.02 3.56
N GLU A 308 9.30 16.12 2.30
CA GLU A 308 8.99 17.25 1.41
C GLU A 308 7.63 17.10 0.73
N ASN A 309 7.30 15.88 0.32
CA ASN A 309 6.06 15.50 -0.30
C ASN A 309 5.42 14.33 0.45
N LYS A 310 4.70 14.66 1.51
CA LYS A 310 4.00 13.70 2.37
C LYS A 310 3.04 12.75 1.66
N ARG A 311 2.67 12.98 0.39
CA ARG A 311 1.84 12.07 -0.41
C ARG A 311 2.61 10.89 -1.02
N ARG A 312 3.93 10.84 -0.82
CA ARG A 312 4.80 9.80 -1.36
C ARG A 312 5.43 8.98 -0.23
N TYR A 313 5.72 7.74 -0.59
CA TYR A 313 6.52 6.84 0.22
C TYR A 313 7.73 6.37 -0.58
N GLU A 314 8.85 6.26 0.10
CA GLU A 314 10.00 5.49 -0.34
C GLU A 314 9.85 4.06 0.18
N LEU A 315 10.03 3.08 -0.70
CA LEU A 315 9.94 1.65 -0.36
C LEU A 315 11.35 1.07 -0.41
N SER A 316 11.86 0.60 0.73
CA SER A 316 13.11 -0.16 0.82
C SER A 316 12.80 -1.63 1.10
N LEU A 317 13.47 -2.52 0.38
CA LEU A 317 13.44 -3.96 0.64
C LEU A 317 14.86 -4.46 0.85
N ASP A 318 15.17 -4.78 2.09
CA ASP A 318 16.50 -5.18 2.54
C ASP A 318 16.54 -6.69 2.84
N PHE A 319 17.70 -7.30 2.61
CA PHE A 319 17.95 -8.72 2.87
C PHE A 319 19.05 -8.82 3.95
N PRO A 320 18.69 -8.79 5.24
CA PRO A 320 19.66 -8.77 6.33
C PRO A 320 20.47 -10.08 6.39
N ASP A 321 21.72 -9.94 6.83
CA ASP A 321 22.65 -11.04 7.02
C ASP A 321 22.22 -11.92 8.21
N SER A 322 22.36 -13.25 8.08
CA SER A 322 21.94 -14.18 9.13
C SER A 322 22.87 -14.21 10.37
N ASP A 323 23.95 -13.43 10.36
CA ASP A 323 25.03 -13.52 11.35
C ASP A 323 24.97 -12.43 12.44
N ASP A 324 24.04 -11.47 12.37
CA ASP A 324 23.95 -10.37 13.34
C ASP A 324 23.15 -10.71 14.63
N GLU A 325 22.72 -11.95 14.83
CA GLU A 325 21.98 -12.40 16.02
C GLU A 325 22.83 -13.13 17.08
N GLN A 326 24.16 -13.02 17.06
CA GLN A 326 25.02 -13.57 18.11
C GLN A 326 26.09 -12.58 18.57
N ASP A 327 25.74 -11.59 19.40
CA ASP A 327 26.76 -10.95 20.27
C ASP A 327 26.21 -10.18 21.50
N ASP A 328 24.97 -10.44 21.94
CA ASP A 328 24.37 -9.73 23.09
C ASP A 328 24.14 -10.62 24.34
N ASP A 329 25.03 -11.59 24.61
CA ASP A 329 25.03 -12.32 25.90
C ASP A 329 26.43 -12.85 26.28
N GLN A 330 27.27 -11.98 26.88
CA GLN A 330 28.22 -12.35 27.94
C GLN A 330 28.92 -11.15 28.62
N ASP A 331 28.49 -10.83 29.84
CA ASP A 331 29.25 -10.05 30.83
C ASP A 331 30.37 -10.90 31.47
N HIS A 332 31.62 -10.38 31.48
CA HIS A 332 32.51 -10.18 32.66
C HIS A 332 34.04 -10.29 32.40
N GLU A 333 34.75 -9.23 32.82
CA GLU A 333 36.07 -9.12 33.49
C GLU A 333 37.42 -9.20 32.72
N ASP A 334 38.12 -8.05 32.85
CA ASP A 334 39.56 -7.79 33.08
C ASP A 334 40.63 -7.73 31.95
N GLU A 335 41.21 -6.52 31.90
CA GLU A 335 42.61 -6.07 31.68
C GLU A 335 43.44 -6.48 30.43
N ASP A 336 43.73 -5.41 29.66
CA ASP A 336 45.01 -4.99 29.05
C ASP A 336 45.73 -5.84 27.99
N THR A 337 45.94 -5.15 26.85
CA THR A 337 46.97 -5.31 25.80
C THR A 337 46.87 -6.50 24.85
N LEU A 338 46.55 -6.22 23.57
CA LEU A 338 47.46 -6.31 22.42
C LEU A 338 46.67 -6.17 21.10
N GLU A 339 47.26 -5.43 20.16
CA GLU A 339 46.85 -5.33 18.77
C GLU A 339 46.44 -6.68 18.18
N THR A 340 45.20 -6.77 17.70
CA THR A 340 44.85 -7.73 16.63
C THR A 340 43.89 -7.06 15.68
N THR A 341 44.38 -6.85 14.46
CA THR A 341 43.58 -6.65 13.26
C THR A 341 42.74 -7.91 13.05
N ASN A 342 41.42 -7.83 13.21
CA ASN A 342 40.50 -8.81 12.64
C ASN A 342 39.79 -8.14 11.45
N SER A 343 40.50 -8.15 10.33
CA SER A 343 39.88 -8.18 9.01
C SER A 343 39.22 -9.54 8.84
N HIS A 344 37.90 -9.63 8.86
CA HIS A 344 37.23 -10.78 8.28
C HIS A 344 37.18 -10.58 6.77
N GLU A 345 37.86 -11.49 6.07
CA GLU A 345 37.93 -11.56 4.61
C GLU A 345 36.56 -11.85 4.02
N TYR A 346 36.08 -10.94 3.18
CA TYR A 346 35.06 -11.23 2.18
C TYR A 346 35.59 -12.33 1.25
N ASP A 347 35.03 -13.55 1.36
CA ASP A 347 35.36 -14.63 0.45
C ASP A 347 34.51 -14.53 -0.83
N SER A 348 35.07 -13.86 -1.83
CA SER A 348 34.50 -13.75 -3.19
C SER A 348 34.27 -15.09 -3.92
N THR A 349 34.64 -16.22 -3.30
CA THR A 349 34.43 -17.58 -3.84
C THR A 349 33.34 -18.37 -3.10
N CYS A 350 32.69 -17.79 -2.09
CA CYS A 350 31.57 -18.42 -1.39
C CYS A 350 30.29 -18.37 -2.23
N GLU A 351 29.78 -19.54 -2.65
CA GLU A 351 28.54 -19.67 -3.46
C GLU A 351 27.26 -19.73 -2.60
N CYS A 352 27.30 -19.36 -1.31
CA CYS A 352 26.09 -19.39 -0.48
C CYS A 352 25.11 -18.25 -0.86
N LEU A 353 23.84 -18.45 -0.51
CA LEU A 353 22.70 -17.54 -0.75
C LEU A 353 23.02 -16.08 -0.43
N GLN A 354 23.60 -15.89 0.75
CA GLN A 354 23.90 -14.59 1.35
C GLN A 354 25.07 -13.90 0.63
N CYS A 355 26.15 -14.63 0.35
CA CYS A 355 27.26 -14.10 -0.45
C CYS A 355 26.84 -13.79 -1.88
N SER A 356 25.91 -14.53 -2.50
CA SER A 356 25.43 -14.24 -3.85
C SER A 356 24.60 -12.95 -3.91
N ILE A 357 23.70 -12.73 -2.93
CA ILE A 357 22.90 -11.51 -2.82
C ILE A 357 23.80 -10.30 -2.49
N ILE A 358 24.73 -10.44 -1.52
CA ILE A 358 25.67 -9.37 -1.16
C ILE A 358 26.65 -9.08 -2.29
N THR A 359 27.23 -10.07 -2.96
CA THR A 359 28.15 -9.85 -4.10
C THR A 359 27.46 -9.07 -5.22
N GLN A 360 26.19 -9.37 -5.46
CA GLN A 360 25.37 -8.64 -6.42
C GLN A 360 25.14 -7.18 -5.95
N LEU A 361 24.70 -6.96 -4.70
CA LEU A 361 24.44 -5.61 -4.18
C LEU A 361 25.70 -4.74 -4.00
N SER A 362 26.81 -5.33 -3.56
CA SER A 362 28.09 -4.65 -3.26
C SER A 362 28.91 -4.28 -4.51
N SER A 363 28.59 -4.85 -5.68
CA SER A 363 29.20 -4.44 -6.96
C SER A 363 28.85 -3.01 -7.39
N GLN A 364 27.91 -2.33 -6.70
CA GLN A 364 27.50 -0.94 -6.98
C GLN A 364 28.21 0.15 -6.13
N SER A 365 29.00 -0.20 -5.11
CA SER A 365 29.66 0.79 -4.22
C SER A 365 31.09 1.16 -4.62
N SER A 366 31.57 0.70 -5.78
CA SER A 366 32.86 1.15 -6.33
C SER A 366 32.66 2.31 -7.31
N PRO A 367 33.06 3.55 -6.95
CA PRO A 367 33.03 4.66 -7.89
C PRO A 367 34.13 4.46 -8.95
N GLN A 368 33.77 4.55 -10.23
CA GLN A 368 34.71 4.97 -11.29
C GLN A 368 34.47 6.43 -11.64
#